data_AF-N9Q7S0-F1
#
_entry.id   AF-N9Q7S0-F1
#
_cell.length_a   1.000
_cell.length_b   1.000
_cell.length_c   1.000
_cell.angle_alpha   90.00
_cell.angle_beta   90.00
_cell.angle_gamma   90.00
#
_symmetry.space_group_name_H-M   'P 1'
#
loop_
_entity.id
_entity.type
_entity.pdbx_description
1 polymer ?
#
loop_
_entity_poly.entity_id
_entity_poly.type
_entity_poly.pdbx_seq_one_letter_code
_entity_poly.pdbx_strand_id
1 'polypeptide(L)'
;MNPLINTWLVIGNNSDQIQTILAIIGLVLAVIAALYAKKQIKLSQDQRLFELKLAILSAAYECKDLIYEIKHKHNALKSEFSKLLQARNLSLESNVIGFDYDYHEYFDMQLNQLNAPEDVVNTLIKELSNEKQNPSLQELERYLKHLITSKGSIYNAHNGYLRQIEELKQKNEAFNQ
;
A
#
# COMPACT_ATOMS: atom_id res chain seq x y z
N MET A 1 -62.71 -24.55 41.84
CA MET A 1 -62.05 -24.93 40.56
C MET A 1 -60.59 -24.52 40.66
N ASN A 2 -59.63 -25.40 40.39
CA ASN A 2 -58.21 -25.07 40.53
C ASN A 2 -57.84 -23.96 39.52
N PRO A 3 -57.32 -22.80 39.97
CA PRO A 3 -57.00 -21.68 39.10
C PRO A 3 -56.02 -22.07 37.99
N LEU A 4 -55.11 -23.01 38.24
CA LEU A 4 -54.16 -23.52 37.24
C LEU A 4 -54.85 -24.31 36.12
N ILE A 5 -55.88 -25.09 36.45
CA ILE A 5 -56.66 -25.85 35.46
C ILE A 5 -57.45 -24.88 34.57
N ASN A 6 -57.99 -23.81 35.18
CA ASN A 6 -58.72 -22.79 34.43
C ASN A 6 -57.80 -22.01 33.48
N THR A 7 -56.61 -21.62 33.93
CA THR A 7 -55.60 -20.96 33.08
C THR A 7 -55.11 -21.88 31.96
N TRP A 8 -54.89 -23.16 32.25
CA TRP A 8 -54.46 -24.14 31.24
C TRP A 8 -55.52 -24.38 30.16
N LEU A 9 -56.80 -24.44 30.54
CA LEU A 9 -57.91 -24.55 29.59
C LEU A 9 -58.06 -23.27 28.74
N VAL A 10 -57.86 -22.09 29.33
CA VAL A 10 -57.89 -20.82 28.58
C VAL A 10 -56.72 -20.72 27.59
N ILE A 11 -55.51 -21.15 27.97
CA ILE A 11 -54.35 -21.18 27.06
C ILE A 11 -54.57 -22.22 25.95
N GLY A 12 -55.05 -23.42 26.30
CA GLY A 12 -55.35 -24.49 25.33
C GLY A 12 -56.43 -24.08 24.33
N ASN A 13 -57.51 -23.44 24.80
CA ASN A 13 -58.60 -22.98 23.93
C ASN A 13 -58.20 -21.82 23.00
N ASN A 14 -57.15 -21.07 23.33
CA ASN A 14 -56.63 -19.95 22.51
C ASN A 14 -55.25 -20.25 21.91
N SER A 15 -54.81 -21.51 21.89
CA SER A 15 -53.44 -21.89 21.50
C SER A 15 -53.08 -21.44 20.09
N ASP A 16 -54.01 -21.54 19.14
CA ASP A 16 -53.80 -21.12 17.74
C ASP A 16 -53.58 -19.60 17.63
N GLN A 17 -54.29 -18.82 18.46
CA GLN A 17 -54.15 -17.37 18.52
C GLN A 17 -52.80 -16.98 19.14
N ILE A 18 -52.41 -17.66 20.22
CA ILE A 18 -51.11 -17.45 20.87
C ILE A 18 -49.97 -17.81 19.91
N GLN A 19 -50.07 -18.93 19.21
CA GLN A 19 -49.09 -19.35 18.19
C GLN A 19 -49.01 -18.35 17.04
N THR A 20 -50.15 -17.81 16.59
CA THR A 20 -50.21 -16.78 15.55
C THR A 20 -49.54 -15.49 16.01
N ILE A 21 -49.80 -15.04 17.24
CA ILE A 21 -49.15 -13.85 17.82
C ILE A 21 -47.63 -14.07 17.93
N LEU A 22 -47.19 -15.23 18.41
CA LEU A 22 -45.77 -15.57 18.48
C LEU A 22 -45.11 -15.64 17.10
N ALA A 23 -45.81 -16.17 16.10
CA ALA A 23 -45.33 -16.21 14.72
C ALA A 23 -45.18 -14.81 14.13
N ILE A 24 -46.14 -13.89 14.39
CA ILE A 24 -46.04 -12.48 13.97
C ILE A 24 -44.86 -11.79 14.66
N ILE A 25 -44.68 -12.00 15.98
CA ILE A 25 -43.53 -11.46 16.71
C ILE A 25 -42.22 -12.00 16.12
N GLY A 26 -42.15 -13.31 15.86
CA GLY A 26 -40.99 -13.93 15.23
C GLY A 26 -40.68 -13.36 13.85
N LEU A 27 -41.71 -13.11 13.04
CA LEU A 27 -41.56 -12.50 11.72
C LEU A 27 -41.07 -11.05 11.80
N VAL A 28 -41.61 -10.25 12.72
CA VAL A 28 -41.15 -8.88 12.97
C VAL A 28 -39.68 -8.87 13.39
N LEU A 29 -39.29 -9.75 14.32
CA LEU A 29 -37.90 -9.89 14.76
C LEU A 29 -36.98 -10.33 13.61
N ALA A 30 -37.43 -11.25 12.75
CA ALA A 30 -36.66 -11.70 11.58
C ALA A 30 -36.45 -10.56 10.57
N VAL A 31 -37.46 -9.74 10.31
CA VAL A 31 -37.36 -8.55 9.43
C VAL A 31 -36.37 -7.55 10.02
N ILE A 32 -36.46 -7.26 11.32
CA ILE A 32 -35.50 -6.37 12.00
C ILE A 32 -34.08 -6.94 11.88
N ALA A 33 -33.87 -8.22 12.17
CA ALA A 33 -32.57 -8.87 12.06
C ALA A 33 -32.00 -8.77 10.64
N ALA A 34 -32.82 -8.98 9.61
CA ALA A 34 -32.41 -8.84 8.21
C ALA A 34 -31.99 -7.40 7.85
N LEU A 35 -32.71 -6.40 8.34
CA LEU A 35 -32.36 -4.98 8.14
C LEU A 35 -31.03 -4.62 8.82
N TYR A 36 -30.82 -5.07 10.06
CA TYR A 36 -29.56 -4.87 10.79
C TYR A 36 -28.40 -5.60 10.12
N ALA A 37 -28.58 -6.84 9.67
CA ALA A 37 -27.56 -7.58 8.93
C ALA A 37 -27.15 -6.83 7.65
N LYS A 38 -28.11 -6.31 6.88
CA LYS A 38 -27.83 -5.48 5.70
C LYS A 38 -27.02 -4.24 6.04
N LYS A 39 -27.37 -3.54 7.13
CA LYS A 39 -26.63 -2.36 7.60
C LYS A 39 -25.21 -2.71 8.03
N GLN A 40 -25.04 -3.83 8.73
CA GLN A 40 -23.74 -4.31 9.20
C GLN A 40 -22.82 -4.71 8.05
N ILE A 41 -23.35 -5.39 7.02
CA ILE A 41 -22.60 -5.73 5.81
C ILE A 41 -22.09 -4.45 5.12
N LYS A 42 -22.96 -3.45 4.95
CA LYS A 42 -22.56 -2.18 4.35
C LYS A 42 -21.46 -1.48 5.16
N LEU A 43 -21.63 -1.39 6.47
CA LEU A 43 -20.62 -0.80 7.37
C LEU A 43 -19.27 -1.52 7.27
N SER A 44 -19.29 -2.85 7.23
CA SER A 44 -18.07 -3.66 7.09
C SER A 44 -17.37 -3.42 5.75
N GLN A 45 -18.12 -3.27 4.66
CA GLN A 45 -17.56 -2.94 3.35
C GLN A 45 -16.94 -1.55 3.32
N ASP A 46 -17.64 -0.55 3.89
CA ASP A 46 -17.16 0.83 3.98
C ASP A 46 -15.86 0.90 4.81
N GLN A 47 -15.80 0.19 5.94
CA GLN A 47 -14.60 0.10 6.78
C GLN A 47 -13.42 -0.55 6.02
N ARG A 48 -13.64 -1.69 5.36
CA ARG A 48 -12.59 -2.35 4.58
C ARG A 48 -12.06 -1.46 3.46
N LEU A 49 -12.94 -0.71 2.80
CA LEU A 49 -12.56 0.23 1.75
C LEU A 49 -11.69 1.37 2.32
N PHE A 50 -12.05 1.91 3.49
CA PHE A 50 -11.25 2.90 4.18
C PHE A 50 -9.86 2.35 4.58
N GLU A 51 -9.80 1.17 5.18
CA GLU A 51 -8.55 0.51 5.58
C GLU A 51 -7.63 0.25 4.37
N LEU A 52 -8.19 -0.21 3.25
CA LEU A 52 -7.42 -0.41 2.02
C LEU A 52 -6.89 0.91 1.45
N LYS A 53 -7.71 1.97 1.41
CA LYS A 53 -7.26 3.30 0.97
C LYS A 53 -6.09 3.79 1.83
N LEU A 54 -6.22 3.65 3.15
CA LEU A 54 -5.17 4.04 4.11
C LEU A 54 -3.89 3.23 3.89
N ALA A 55 -3.99 1.91 3.73
CA ALA A 55 -2.84 1.03 3.51
C ALA A 55 -2.09 1.37 2.21
N ILE A 56 -2.82 1.65 1.13
CA ILE A 56 -2.22 2.04 -0.15
C ILE A 56 -1.54 3.40 -0.01
N LEU A 57 -2.19 4.39 0.61
CA LEU A 57 -1.60 5.71 0.82
C LEU A 57 -0.33 5.62 1.66
N SER A 58 -0.34 4.86 2.75
CA SER A 58 0.84 4.64 3.60
C SER A 58 2.00 4.04 2.80
N ALA A 59 1.74 2.96 2.05
CA ALA A 59 2.77 2.33 1.23
C ALA A 59 3.27 3.24 0.10
N ALA A 60 2.42 4.10 -0.45
CA ALA A 60 2.79 5.04 -1.50
C ALA A 60 3.71 6.15 -0.95
N TYR A 61 3.41 6.70 0.22
CA TYR A 61 4.29 7.67 0.89
C TYR A 61 5.65 7.05 1.22
N GLU A 62 5.69 5.82 1.74
CA GLU A 62 6.97 5.13 1.99
C GLU A 62 7.77 4.90 0.70
N CYS A 63 7.11 4.58 -0.43
CA CYS A 63 7.79 4.49 -1.72
C CYS A 63 8.37 5.84 -2.16
N LYS A 64 7.61 6.92 -1.95
CA LYS A 64 8.06 8.28 -2.25
C LYS A 64 9.31 8.65 -1.45
N ASP A 65 9.32 8.35 -0.16
CA ASP A 65 10.45 8.61 0.71
C ASP A 65 11.68 7.80 0.28
N LEU A 66 11.51 6.51 -0.03
CA LEU A 66 12.60 5.67 -0.55
C LEU A 66 13.16 6.19 -1.88
N ILE A 67 12.30 6.62 -2.81
CA ILE A 67 12.74 7.22 -4.07
C ILE A 67 13.56 8.48 -3.80
N TYR A 68 13.09 9.35 -2.91
CA TYR A 68 13.81 10.56 -2.51
C TYR A 68 15.18 10.24 -1.91
N GLU A 69 15.25 9.24 -1.02
CA GLU A 69 16.51 8.78 -0.43
C GLU A 69 17.46 8.22 -1.50
N ILE A 70 16.97 7.42 -2.45
CA ILE A 70 17.79 6.92 -3.56
C ILE A 70 18.37 8.10 -4.35
N LYS A 71 17.56 9.09 -4.72
CA LYS A 71 18.03 10.28 -5.45
C LYS A 71 19.13 11.02 -4.68
N HIS A 72 18.96 11.17 -3.36
CA HIS A 72 19.98 11.80 -2.52
C HIS A 72 21.27 10.97 -2.44
N LYS A 73 21.15 9.64 -2.24
CA LYS A 73 22.30 8.72 -2.16
C LYS A 73 23.01 8.56 -3.50
N HIS A 74 22.31 8.72 -4.61
CA HIS A 74 22.88 8.69 -5.95
C HIS A 74 23.99 9.74 -6.13
N ASN A 75 23.80 10.95 -5.60
CA ASN A 75 24.85 11.98 -5.64
C ASN A 75 26.09 11.59 -4.81
N ALA A 76 25.89 10.94 -3.66
CA ALA A 76 27.01 10.42 -2.86
C ALA A 76 27.76 9.31 -3.60
N LEU A 77 27.04 8.41 -4.29
CA LEU A 77 27.63 7.37 -5.13
C LEU A 77 28.47 7.97 -6.27
N LYS A 78 27.90 8.96 -7.00
CA LYS A 78 28.59 9.68 -8.08
C LYS A 78 29.89 10.33 -7.60
N SER A 79 29.86 10.92 -6.40
CA SER A 79 31.04 11.53 -5.76
C SER A 79 32.13 10.50 -5.41
N GLU A 80 31.78 9.39 -4.75
CA GLU A 80 32.76 8.34 -4.42
C GLU A 80 33.32 7.64 -5.67
N PHE A 81 32.49 7.46 -6.70
CA PHE A 81 32.94 6.92 -7.97
C PHE A 81 33.90 7.86 -8.70
N SER A 82 33.67 9.18 -8.65
CA SER A 82 34.57 10.18 -9.22
C SER A 82 35.98 10.10 -8.64
N LYS A 83 36.12 9.87 -7.33
CA LYS A 83 37.44 9.66 -6.69
C LYS A 83 38.15 8.43 -7.24
N LEU A 84 37.42 7.33 -7.47
CA LEU A 84 37.97 6.11 -8.06
C LEU A 84 38.43 6.33 -9.50
N LEU A 85 37.67 7.11 -10.28
CA LEU A 85 38.08 7.52 -11.63
C LEU A 85 39.36 8.35 -11.60
N GLN A 86 39.45 9.33 -10.69
CA GLN A 86 40.65 10.16 -10.52
C GLN A 86 41.89 9.33 -10.20
N ALA A 87 41.77 8.30 -9.36
CA ALA A 87 42.86 7.35 -9.08
C ALA A 87 43.35 6.59 -10.33
N ARG A 88 42.54 6.56 -11.40
CA ARG A 88 42.87 5.96 -12.71
C ARG A 88 43.16 7.01 -13.79
N ASN A 89 43.37 8.28 -13.42
CA ASN A 89 43.52 9.41 -14.34
C ASN A 89 42.33 9.60 -15.30
N LEU A 90 41.13 9.24 -14.85
CA LEU A 90 39.86 9.45 -15.56
C LEU A 90 39.00 10.50 -14.82
N SER A 91 38.02 11.06 -15.52
CA SER A 91 37.03 12.00 -14.97
C SER A 91 35.61 11.51 -15.27
N LEU A 92 34.60 12.16 -14.69
CA LEU A 92 33.20 11.89 -15.02
C LEU A 92 32.85 12.21 -16.49
N GLU A 93 33.62 13.10 -17.13
CA GLU A 93 33.49 13.45 -18.55
C GLU A 93 34.21 12.45 -19.48
N SER A 94 34.88 11.44 -18.90
CA SER A 94 35.49 10.38 -19.69
C SER A 94 34.43 9.42 -20.21
N ASN A 95 34.53 9.01 -21.47
CA ASN A 95 33.61 8.03 -22.05
C ASN A 95 33.68 6.69 -21.30
N VAL A 96 32.52 6.05 -21.15
CA VAL A 96 32.47 4.68 -20.64
C VAL A 96 33.03 3.76 -21.71
N ILE A 97 33.91 2.83 -21.31
CA ILE A 97 34.60 1.93 -22.24
C ILE A 97 33.57 1.13 -23.04
N GLY A 98 33.57 1.30 -24.36
CA GLY A 98 32.67 0.60 -25.28
C GLY A 98 31.30 1.26 -25.49
N PHE A 99 31.08 2.46 -24.96
CA PHE A 99 29.84 3.22 -25.13
C PHE A 99 30.12 4.63 -25.68
N ASP A 100 29.08 5.26 -26.23
CA ASP A 100 29.08 6.59 -26.83
C ASP A 100 28.74 7.71 -25.84
N TYR A 101 28.51 7.37 -24.57
CA TYR A 101 28.19 8.29 -23.49
C TYR A 101 29.29 8.34 -22.41
N ASP A 102 29.32 9.42 -21.64
CA ASP A 102 30.24 9.60 -20.52
C ASP A 102 29.70 9.06 -19.18
N TYR A 103 30.55 9.02 -18.14
CA TYR A 103 30.11 8.55 -16.83
C TYR A 103 29.06 9.48 -16.19
N HIS A 104 29.03 10.77 -16.52
CA HIS A 104 28.02 11.69 -16.04
C HIS A 104 26.64 11.32 -16.58
N GLU A 105 26.54 11.14 -17.89
CA GLU A 105 25.35 10.71 -18.61
C GLU A 105 24.89 9.33 -18.13
N TYR A 106 25.81 8.39 -17.88
CA TYR A 106 25.47 7.10 -17.30
C TYR A 106 24.72 7.24 -15.97
N PHE A 107 25.23 8.06 -15.04
CA PHE A 107 24.58 8.28 -13.75
C PHE A 107 23.21 8.95 -13.93
N ASP A 108 23.13 9.96 -14.79
CA ASP A 108 21.88 10.67 -15.05
C ASP A 108 20.82 9.74 -15.67
N MET A 109 21.21 8.83 -16.57
CA MET A 109 20.33 7.78 -17.10
C MET A 109 19.76 6.90 -15.99
N GLN A 110 20.59 6.47 -15.03
CA GLN A 110 20.12 5.66 -13.89
C GLN A 110 19.16 6.45 -12.99
N LEU A 111 19.43 7.74 -12.75
CA LEU A 111 18.56 8.59 -11.96
C LEU A 111 17.20 8.81 -12.64
N ASN A 112 17.22 9.01 -13.96
CA ASN A 112 16.01 9.26 -14.76
C ASN A 112 15.05 8.06 -14.77
N GLN A 113 15.53 6.84 -14.54
CA GLN A 113 14.67 5.66 -14.39
C GLN A 113 13.71 5.76 -13.19
N LEU A 114 13.99 6.64 -12.22
CA LEU A 114 13.13 6.86 -11.04
C LEU A 114 11.97 7.82 -11.29
N ASN A 115 12.00 8.59 -12.38
CA ASN A 115 10.96 9.60 -12.67
C ASN A 115 9.58 8.92 -12.88
N ALA A 116 9.52 7.85 -13.67
CA ALA A 116 8.26 7.15 -13.90
C ALA A 116 7.66 6.52 -12.63
N PRO A 117 8.42 5.79 -11.79
CA PRO A 117 7.95 5.34 -10.48
C PRO A 117 7.44 6.47 -9.58
N GLU A 118 8.15 7.61 -9.55
CA GLU A 118 7.76 8.78 -8.76
C GLU A 118 6.45 9.39 -9.24
N ASP A 119 6.28 9.53 -10.57
CA ASP A 119 5.05 10.05 -11.18
C ASP A 119 3.85 9.15 -10.84
N VAL A 120 4.04 7.83 -10.93
CA VAL A 120 2.99 6.84 -10.58
C VAL A 120 2.62 6.96 -9.11
N VAL A 121 3.60 7.03 -8.20
CA VAL A 121 3.37 7.18 -6.76
C VAL A 121 2.67 8.49 -6.44
N ASN A 122 3.11 9.61 -7.01
CA ASN A 122 2.49 10.91 -6.80
C ASN A 122 1.06 10.96 -7.34
N THR A 123 0.81 10.35 -8.50
CA THR A 123 -0.54 10.23 -9.08
C THR A 123 -1.43 9.39 -8.17
N LEU A 124 -0.94 8.26 -7.68
CA LEU A 124 -1.69 7.38 -6.78
C LEU A 124 -2.08 8.09 -5.48
N ILE A 125 -1.15 8.84 -4.87
CA ILE A 125 -1.41 9.65 -3.68
C ILE A 125 -2.49 10.70 -3.97
N LYS A 126 -2.36 11.43 -5.09
CA LYS A 126 -3.32 12.47 -5.49
C LYS A 126 -4.73 11.91 -5.71
N GLU A 127 -4.85 10.83 -6.48
CA GLU A 127 -6.15 10.24 -6.82
C GLU A 127 -6.83 9.60 -5.61
N LEU A 128 -6.08 8.91 -4.73
CA LEU A 128 -6.67 8.29 -3.54
C LEU A 128 -6.99 9.28 -2.41
N SER A 129 -6.33 10.44 -2.39
CA SER A 129 -6.65 11.53 -1.47
C SER A 129 -7.87 12.35 -1.94
N ASN A 130 -8.31 12.18 -3.19
CA ASN A 130 -9.47 12.87 -3.71
C ASN A 130 -10.77 12.15 -3.29
N GLU A 131 -11.58 12.79 -2.44
CA GLU A 131 -12.85 12.24 -1.96
C GLU A 131 -13.88 12.00 -3.07
N LYS A 132 -13.70 12.62 -4.25
CA LYS A 132 -14.57 12.38 -5.42
C LYS A 132 -14.30 11.05 -6.10
N GLN A 133 -13.17 10.41 -5.82
CA GLN A 133 -12.80 9.10 -6.38
C GLN A 133 -13.38 7.97 -5.51
N ASN A 134 -14.19 7.12 -6.14
CA ASN A 134 -14.80 5.94 -5.52
C ASN A 134 -14.32 4.65 -6.20
N PRO A 135 -13.04 4.29 -6.03
CA PRO A 135 -12.52 3.03 -6.56
C PRO A 135 -13.21 1.84 -5.89
N SER A 136 -13.43 0.78 -6.66
CA SER A 136 -13.98 -0.46 -6.13
C SER A 136 -12.99 -1.18 -5.20
N LEU A 137 -13.52 -2.04 -4.34
CA LEU A 137 -12.70 -2.86 -3.43
C LEU A 137 -11.65 -3.69 -4.18
N GLN A 138 -12.04 -4.30 -5.31
CA GLN A 138 -11.15 -5.14 -6.13
C GLN A 138 -10.02 -4.32 -6.77
N GLU A 139 -10.30 -3.08 -7.18
CA GLU A 139 -9.27 -2.19 -7.71
C GLU A 139 -8.26 -1.81 -6.65
N LEU A 140 -8.72 -1.46 -5.44
CA LEU A 140 -7.84 -1.14 -4.31
C LEU A 140 -6.95 -2.35 -3.93
N GLU A 141 -7.50 -3.55 -3.88
CA GLU A 141 -6.71 -4.76 -3.61
C GLU A 141 -5.64 -5.00 -4.68
N ARG A 142 -5.99 -4.81 -5.96
CA ARG A 142 -5.05 -4.93 -7.06
C ARG A 142 -3.95 -3.86 -6.96
N TYR A 143 -4.30 -2.62 -6.68
CA TYR A 143 -3.34 -1.54 -6.49
C TYR A 143 -2.39 -1.82 -5.32
N LEU A 144 -2.92 -2.27 -4.18
CA LEU A 144 -2.12 -2.62 -3.02
C LEU A 144 -1.12 -3.74 -3.34
N LYS A 145 -1.56 -4.79 -4.05
CA LYS A 145 -0.68 -5.91 -4.44
C LYS A 145 0.47 -5.45 -5.33
N HIS A 146 0.18 -4.64 -6.35
CA HIS A 146 1.23 -4.11 -7.23
C HIS A 146 2.15 -3.16 -6.48
N LEU A 147 1.61 -2.27 -5.64
CA LEU A 147 2.38 -1.30 -4.88
C LEU A 147 3.33 -1.98 -3.90
N ILE A 148 2.90 -3.00 -3.16
CA ILE A 148 3.77 -3.76 -2.25
C ILE A 148 4.91 -4.44 -3.01
N THR A 149 4.63 -5.00 -4.18
CA THR A 149 5.65 -5.63 -5.03
C THR A 149 6.68 -4.61 -5.49
N SER A 150 6.22 -3.46 -6.02
CA SER A 150 7.09 -2.37 -6.45
C SER A 150 7.89 -1.77 -5.30
N LYS A 151 7.28 -1.61 -4.11
CA LYS A 151 7.96 -1.16 -2.89
C LYS A 151 9.14 -2.06 -2.56
N GLY A 152 8.97 -3.37 -2.64
CA GLY A 152 10.05 -4.34 -2.41
C GLY A 152 11.22 -4.13 -3.37
N SER A 153 10.95 -3.89 -4.66
CA SER A 153 11.98 -3.58 -5.65
C SER A 153 12.70 -2.26 -5.37
N ILE A 154 11.96 -1.20 -5.01
CA ILE A 154 12.54 0.11 -4.65
C ILE A 154 13.43 -0.02 -3.41
N TYR A 155 12.96 -0.75 -2.39
CA TYR A 155 13.74 -1.00 -1.18
C TYR A 155 15.04 -1.76 -1.46
N ASN A 156 14.99 -2.79 -2.31
CA ASN A 156 16.17 -3.51 -2.75
C ASN A 156 17.16 -2.61 -3.50
N ALA A 157 16.67 -1.73 -4.37
CA ALA A 157 17.50 -0.76 -5.08
C ALA A 157 18.16 0.21 -4.08
N HIS A 158 17.41 0.75 -3.12
CA HIS A 158 17.94 1.61 -2.05
C HIS A 158 19.08 0.95 -1.29
N ASN A 159 18.89 -0.29 -0.84
CA ASN A 159 19.95 -1.04 -0.15
C ASN A 159 21.16 -1.33 -1.06
N GLY A 160 20.91 -1.57 -2.36
CA GLY A 160 21.96 -1.72 -3.36
C GLY A 160 22.85 -0.48 -3.44
N TYR A 161 22.26 0.72 -3.47
CA TYR A 161 22.98 1.99 -3.43
C TYR A 161 23.82 2.13 -2.15
N LEU A 162 23.25 1.86 -0.98
CA LEU A 162 23.98 1.93 0.29
C LEU A 162 25.21 1.02 0.29
N ARG A 163 25.04 -0.23 -0.17
CA ARG A 163 26.14 -1.19 -0.26
C ARG A 163 27.22 -0.75 -1.24
N GLN A 164 26.84 -0.28 -2.43
CA GLN A 164 27.81 0.17 -3.43
C GLN A 164 28.61 1.39 -2.97
N ILE A 165 27.98 2.34 -2.27
CA ILE A 165 28.66 3.49 -1.68
C ILE A 165 29.72 3.00 -0.68
N GLU A 166 29.36 2.06 0.20
CA GLU A 166 30.27 1.52 1.21
C GLU A 166 31.45 0.76 0.57
N GLU A 167 31.17 -0.09 -0.41
CA GLU A 167 32.22 -0.81 -1.16
C GLU A 167 33.19 0.15 -1.88
N LEU A 168 32.68 1.26 -2.44
CA LEU A 168 33.53 2.28 -3.07
C LEU A 168 34.37 3.03 -2.06
N LYS A 169 33.82 3.38 -0.89
CA LYS A 169 34.58 4.02 0.19
C LYS A 169 35.75 3.15 0.63
N GLN A 170 35.49 1.87 0.92
CA GLN A 170 36.54 0.93 1.34
C GLN A 170 37.63 0.78 0.27
N LYS A 171 37.25 0.73 -1.01
CA LYS A 171 38.24 0.70 -2.12
C LYS A 171 39.05 1.98 -2.17
N ASN A 172 38.41 3.15 -2.08
CA ASN A 172 39.10 4.43 -2.10
C ASN A 172 40.07 4.57 -0.92
N GLU A 173 39.71 4.08 0.27
CA GLU A 173 40.61 4.03 1.43
C GLU A 173 41.82 3.13 1.17
N ALA A 174 41.63 1.95 0.58
CA ALA A 174 42.71 1.04 0.22
C ALA A 174 43.65 1.60 -0.86
N PHE A 175 43.16 2.44 -1.78
CA PHE A 175 44.00 3.09 -2.81
C PHE A 175 44.82 4.27 -2.28
N ASN A 176 44.44 4.85 -1.13
CA ASN A 176 45.11 6.00 -0.53
C ASN A 176 46.12 5.63 0.57
N GLN A 177 46.33 4.34 0.84
CA GLN A 177 47.38 3.80 1.71
C GLN A 177 48.61 3.38 0.91
#